data_AF-A0A3D3L241-F1
#
_entry.id   AF-A0A3D3L241-F1
#
_cell.length_a   1.000
_cell.length_b   1.000
_cell.length_c   1.000
_cell.angle_alpha   90.00
_cell.angle_beta   90.00
_cell.angle_gamma   90.00
#
_symmetry.space_group_name_H-M   'P 1'
#
loop_
_entity.id
_entity.type
_entity.pdbx_description
1 polymer ?
#
loop_
_entity_poly.entity_id
_entity_poly.type
_entity_poly.pdbx_seq_one_letter_code
_entity_poly.pdbx_strand_id
1 'polypeptide(L)' 'PVGCKKLVGEQNAWRVRIADYRILYEIHDEFLTVIVVRVAHRREVYKR' A
#
# COMPACT_ATOMS: atom_id res chain seq x y z
N PRO A 1 -1.98 11.51 -3.87
CA PRO A 1 -0.71 11.33 -4.63
C PRO A 1 -0.92 10.45 -5.87
N VAL A 2 -0.20 10.72 -6.96
CA VAL A 2 -0.31 9.95 -8.22
C VAL A 2 0.11 8.50 -7.96
N GLY A 3 -0.71 7.54 -8.38
CA GLY A 3 -0.43 6.10 -8.19
C GLY A 3 -0.91 5.51 -6.86
N CYS A 4 -1.52 6.30 -5.98
CA CYS A 4 -2.22 5.79 -4.80
C CYS A 4 -3.64 5.32 -5.17
N LYS A 5 -4.01 4.11 -4.75
CA LYS A 5 -5.38 3.58 -4.86
C LYS A 5 -5.80 2.93 -3.54
N LYS A 6 -7.01 3.22 -3.08
CA LYS A 6 -7.64 2.53 -1.95
C LYS A 6 -7.91 1.07 -2.33
N LEU A 7 -7.73 0.15 -1.39
CA LEU A 7 -8.09 -1.25 -1.58
C LEU A 7 -9.60 -1.43 -1.43
N VAL A 8 -10.19 -2.26 -2.29
CA VAL A 8 -11.63 -2.58 -2.23
C VAL A 8 -11.85 -3.56 -1.08
N GLY A 9 -12.78 -3.25 -0.19
CA GLY A 9 -13.11 -4.07 0.98
C GLY A 9 -12.40 -3.65 2.28
N GLU A 10 -11.41 -2.77 2.21
CA GLU A 10 -10.68 -2.29 3.40
C GLU A 10 -11.02 -0.83 3.72
N GLN A 11 -11.23 -0.52 5.00
CA GLN A 11 -11.62 0.82 5.43
C GLN A 11 -10.48 1.83 5.29
N ASN A 12 -9.26 1.43 5.66
CA ASN A 12 -8.13 2.35 5.81
C ASN A 12 -6.91 1.95 4.98
N ALA A 13 -6.98 0.87 4.20
CA ALA A 13 -5.83 0.36 3.46
C ALA A 13 -5.72 0.95 2.05
N TRP A 14 -4.50 1.34 1.72
CA TRP A 14 -4.11 1.95 0.45
C TRP A 14 -2.92 1.22 -0.14
N ARG A 15 -2.80 1.33 -1.45
CA ARG A 15 -1.66 0.85 -2.21
C ARG A 15 -1.07 2.00 -3.00
N VAL A 16 0.25 2.13 -2.95
CA VAL A 16 1.00 2.99 -3.89
C VAL A 16 1.99 2.16 -4.71
N ARG A 17 2.13 2.55 -5.97
CA ARG A 17 3.15 1.99 -6.88
C ARG A 17 4.32 2.97 -6.96
N ILE A 18 5.51 2.49 -6.61
CA ILE A 18 6.76 3.23 -6.75
C ILE A 18 7.73 2.35 -7.54
N ALA A 19 8.02 2.73 -8.79
CA ALA A 19 8.79 1.93 -9.73
C ALA A 19 8.31 0.45 -9.79
N ASP A 20 9.14 -0.47 -9.34
CA ASP A 20 8.88 -1.91 -9.31
C ASP A 20 8.34 -2.42 -7.97
N TYR A 21 8.07 -1.54 -7.01
CA TYR A 21 7.56 -1.90 -5.69
C TYR A 21 6.06 -1.61 -5.56
N ARG A 22 5.37 -2.51 -4.86
CA ARG A 22 4.03 -2.27 -4.31
C ARG A 22 4.16 -2.09 -2.81
N ILE A 23 3.70 -0.93 -2.35
CA ILE A 23 3.62 -0.61 -0.91
C ILE A 23 2.15 -0.64 -0.52
N LEU A 24 1.81 -1.47 0.47
CA LEU A 24 0.53 -1.37 1.17
C LEU A 24 0.73 -0.55 2.44
N TYR A 25 -0.16 0.40 2.67
CA TYR A 25 -0.16 1.20 3.89
C TYR A 25 -1.57 1.49 4.39
N GLU A 26 -1.69 1.74 5.69
CA GLU A 26 -2.92 2.16 6.34
C GLU A 26 -2.80 3.60 6.80
N ILE A 27 -3.88 4.37 6.67
CA ILE A 27 -3.97 5.75 7.13
C ILE A 27 -4.84 5.78 8.39
N HIS A 28 -4.28 6.31 9.47
CA HIS A 28 -5.01 6.58 10.71
C HIS A 28 -5.09 8.09 10.94
N ASP A 29 -6.23 8.68 10.57
CA ASP A 29 -6.45 10.13 10.63
C ASP A 29 -6.40 10.69 12.06
N GLU A 30 -6.79 9.88 13.06
CA GLU A 30 -6.80 10.26 14.48
C GLU A 30 -5.41 10.63 15.01
N PHE A 31 -4.36 10.03 14.46
CA PHE A 31 -2.97 10.18 14.92
C PHE A 31 -2.02 10.63 13.81
N LEU A 32 -2.55 11.03 12.65
CA LEU A 32 -1.77 11.45 11.46
C LEU A 32 -0.65 10.45 11.10
N THR A 33 -0.93 9.15 11.28
CA THR A 33 0.06 8.07 11.18
C THR A 33 -0.17 7.23 9.92
N VAL A 34 0.92 6.91 9.20
CA VAL A 34 0.93 6.01 8.04
C VAL A 34 1.69 4.74 8.38
N ILE A 35 1.00 3.60 8.41
CA ILE A 35 1.62 2.30 8.72
C ILE A 35 1.90 1.57 7.42
N VAL A 36 3.18 1.26 7.14
CA VAL A 36 3.56 0.47 5.96
C VAL A 36 3.51 -1.02 6.32
N VAL A 37 2.48 -1.71 5.86
CA VAL A 37 2.20 -3.12 6.19
C VAL A 37 3.09 -4.07 5.40
N ARG A 38 3.38 -3.75 4.13
CA ARG A 38 4.21 -4.60 3.27
C ARG A 38 4.83 -3.79 2.15
N VAL A 39 6.12 -4.02 1.92
CA VAL A 39 6.84 -3.58 0.72
C VAL A 39 7.29 -4.84 -0.02
N ALA A 40 6.82 -5.02 -1.26
CA ALA A 40 7.20 -6.18 -2.06
C ALA A 40 7.61 -5.75 -3.47
N HIS A 41 8.65 -6.38 -3.99
CA HIS A 41 9.08 -6.19 -5.37
C HIS A 41 8.11 -6.93 -6.32
N ARG A 42 7.81 -6.36 -7.49
CA ARG A 42 6.79 -6.90 -8.41
C ARG A 42 7.03 -8.36 -8.82
N ARG A 43 8.29 -8.79 -8.84
CA ARG A 43 8.70 -10.15 -9.22
C ARG A 43 8.45 -11.17 -8.10
N GLU A 44 8.29 -10.71 -6.87
CA GLU A 44 8.02 -11.55 -5.71
C GLU A 44 6.52 -11.75 -5.47
N VAL A 45 5.67 -10.83 -5.96
CA VAL A 45 4.21 -10.91 -5.79
C VAL A 45 3.57 -12.05 -6.60
N TYR A 46 4.21 -12.50 -7.68
CA TYR A 46 3.71 -13.59 -8.54
C TYR A 46 4.45 -14.92 -8.37
N LYS A 47 5.49 -14.98 -7.52
CA LYS A 47 6.15 -16.25 -7.21
C LYS A 47 5.32 -16.99 -6.16
N ARG A 48 4.46 -17.89 -6.63
CA ARG A 48 4.00 -19.07 -5.89
C ARG A 48 4.85 -20.24 -6.30
#